data_AF-A0A8X7R197-F1
#
_entry.id   AF-A0A8X7R197-F1
#
_cell.length_a   1.000
_cell.length_b   1.000
_cell.length_c   1.000
_cell.angle_alpha   90.00
_cell.angle_beta   90.00
_cell.angle_gamma   90.00
#
_symmetry.space_group_name_H-M   'P 1'
#
loop_
_entity.id
_entity.type
_entity.pdbx_description
1 polymer ?
#
loop_
_entity_poly.entity_id
_entity_poly.type
_entity_poly.pdbx_seq_one_letter_code
_entity_poly.pdbx_strand_id
1 'polypeptide(L)' 'MTQTRRGTEMRNIFVSTSIAETFLTRDEIVYVVDLGFFTQKFYNLCTRFESLFVSPISKLYADQRAGHTA' A
#
# COMPACT_ATOMS: atom_id res chain seq x y z
N MET A 1 -10.32 8.35 -10.38
CA MET A 1 -10.72 7.78 -11.69
C MET A 1 -10.40 8.80 -12.76
N THR A 2 -9.27 8.65 -13.45
CA THR A 2 -8.93 9.49 -14.61
C THR A 2 -8.49 8.54 -15.70
N GLN A 3 -9.27 8.45 -16.78
CA GLN A 3 -9.02 7.55 -17.90
C GLN A 3 -8.10 8.28 -18.89
N THR A 4 -6.80 7.99 -18.83
CA THR A 4 -5.81 8.56 -19.76
C THR A 4 -5.75 7.68 -21.02
N ARG A 5 -5.81 8.34 -22.18
CA ARG A 5 -5.95 7.76 -23.52
C ARG A 5 -4.92 6.67 -23.80
N ARG A 6 -5.38 5.54 -24.37
CA ARG A 6 -4.53 4.46 -24.89
C ARG A 6 -3.79 4.96 -26.13
N GLY A 7 -2.52 5.31 -25.96
CA GLY A 7 -1.58 5.59 -27.05
C GLY A 7 -0.16 5.27 -26.57
N THR A 8 0.47 4.31 -27.26
CA THR A 8 1.89 3.89 -27.21
C THR A 8 2.45 3.43 -25.85
N GLU A 9 2.79 2.13 -25.76
CA GLU A 9 3.71 1.45 -24.81
C GLU A 9 4.08 2.18 -23.50
N MET A 10 3.10 2.61 -22.70
CA MET A 10 3.37 3.29 -21.43
C MET A 10 2.99 2.38 -20.27
N ARG A 11 3.94 2.12 -19.36
CA ARG A 11 3.69 1.35 -18.14
C ARG A 11 3.00 2.26 -17.12
N ASN A 12 1.80 1.87 -16.69
CA ASN A 12 1.11 2.56 -15.63
C ASN A 12 1.80 2.30 -14.29
N ILE A 13 2.21 3.36 -13.60
CA ILE A 13 2.81 3.30 -12.27
C ILE A 13 1.85 3.96 -11.29
N PHE A 14 1.47 3.21 -10.25
CA PHE A 14 0.63 3.70 -9.17
C PHE A 14 1.48 3.79 -7.90
N VAL A 15 1.51 4.97 -7.28
CA VAL A 15 2.15 5.18 -5.98
C VAL A 15 1.05 5.36 -4.95
N SER A 16 1.05 4.52 -3.92
CA SER A 16 0.03 4.53 -2.87
C SER A 16 0.64 4.18 -1.53
N THR A 17 -0.05 4.57 -0.45
CA THR A 17 0.16 4.04 0.88
C THR A 17 -0.57 2.70 1.04
N SER A 18 -0.55 2.13 2.24
CA SER A 18 -1.25 0.87 2.58
C SER A 18 -2.75 0.85 2.24
N ILE A 19 -3.37 2.00 1.94
CA ILE A 19 -4.76 2.09 1.44
C ILE A 19 -4.98 1.31 0.13
N ALA A 20 -3.93 1.13 -0.69
CA ALA A 20 -4.02 0.30 -1.88
C ALA A 20 -4.19 -1.19 -1.56
N GLU A 21 -3.76 -1.66 -0.40
CA GLU A 21 -3.73 -3.09 -0.04
C GLU A 21 -5.07 -3.80 -0.21
N THR A 22 -6.18 -3.15 0.12
CA THR A 22 -7.54 -3.72 0.00
C THR A 22 -8.27 -3.29 -1.26
N PHE A 23 -7.79 -2.26 -1.97
CA PHE A 23 -8.48 -1.64 -3.11
C PHE A 23 -7.83 -1.94 -4.47
N LEU A 24 -6.68 -2.61 -4.46
CA LEU A 24 -5.83 -2.81 -5.62
C LEU A 24 -5.93 -4.23 -6.20
N THR A 25 -7.12 -4.81 -6.18
CA THR A 25 -7.54 -5.85 -7.15
C THR A 25 -7.91 -5.20 -8.48
N ARG A 26 -7.06 -4.31 -8.98
CA ARG A 26 -7.18 -3.85 -10.36
C ARG A 26 -6.43 -4.88 -11.18
N ASP A 27 -7.12 -5.59 -12.06
CA ASP A 27 -6.61 -6.70 -12.89
C ASP A 27 -5.40 -6.35 -13.79
N GLU A 28 -4.86 -5.14 -13.68
CA GLU A 28 -3.81 -4.57 -14.52
C GLU A 28 -2.45 -4.46 -13.81
N ILE A 29 -2.32 -4.94 -12.56
CA ILE A 29 -1.08 -4.81 -11.77
C ILE A 29 -0.33 -6.13 -11.71
N VAL A 30 0.76 -6.20 -12.48
CA VAL A 30 1.62 -7.38 -12.62
C VAL A 30 2.74 -7.41 -11.59
N TYR A 31 3.13 -6.24 -11.06
CA TYR A 31 4.26 -6.13 -10.14
C TYR A 31 3.91 -5.23 -8.97
N VAL A 32 4.25 -5.69 -7.76
CA VAL A 32 4.16 -4.94 -6.52
C VAL A 32 5.56 -4.70 -5.97
N VAL A 33 5.87 -3.45 -5.63
CA VAL A 33 7.10 -3.08 -4.92
C VAL A 33 6.68 -2.56 -3.54
N ASP A 34 6.94 -3.33 -2.49
CA ASP A 34 6.67 -2.93 -1.11
C ASP A 34 7.98 -2.54 -0.40
N LEU A 35 7.92 -1.45 0.37
CA LEU A 35 9.02 -0.99 1.21
C LEU A 35 9.08 -1.72 2.56
N GLY A 36 8.03 -2.45 2.94
CA GLY A 36 8.00 -3.23 4.18
C GLY A 36 7.69 -2.41 5.44
N PHE A 37 7.19 -1.18 5.28
CA PHE A 37 6.83 -0.29 6.39
C PHE A 37 5.37 0.16 6.32
N PHE A 38 4.83 0.57 7.45
CA PHE A 38 3.54 1.23 7.55
C PHE A 38 3.54 2.29 8.65
N THR A 39 2.63 3.25 8.53
CA THR A 39 2.39 4.25 9.56
C THR A 39 1.39 3.71 10.57
N GLN A 40 1.81 3.52 11.80
CA GLN A 40 0.97 3.06 12.91
C GLN A 40 0.56 4.24 13.80
N LYS A 41 -0.72 4.30 14.14
CA LYS A 41 -1.21 5.21 15.20
C LYS A 41 -0.90 4.62 16.56
N PHE A 42 -0.26 5.42 17.41
CA PHE A 42 -0.01 5.08 18.81
C PHE A 42 -0.67 6.12 19.71
N TYR A 43 -1.50 5.65 20.65
CA TYR A 43 -2.14 6.50 21.64
C TYR A 43 -1.52 6.30 23.01
N ASN A 44 -1.06 7.39 23.60
CA ASN A 44 -0.55 7.36 24.97
C ASN A 44 -1.68 7.75 25.95
N LEU A 45 -2.06 6.79 26.80
CA LEU A 45 -3.15 6.96 27.77
C LEU A 45 -2.83 8.01 28.86
N CYS A 46 -1.56 8.17 29.23
CA CYS A 46 -1.14 9.10 30.27
C CYS A 46 -1.16 10.55 29.78
N THR A 47 -0.66 10.80 28.56
CA THR A 47 -0.61 12.15 27.97
C THR A 47 -1.85 12.52 27.16
N ARG A 48 -2.71 11.54 26.86
CA ARG A 48 -3.89 11.65 25.99
C ARG A 48 -3.57 12.17 24.59
N PHE A 49 -2.35 11.88 24.11
CA PHE A 49 -1.88 12.33 22.81
C PHE A 49 -1.76 11.16 21.83
N GLU A 50 -2.17 11.38 20.58
CA GLU A 50 -1.95 10.46 19.46
C GLU A 50 -0.70 10.84 18.68
N SER A 51 0.07 9.84 18.29
CA SER A 51 1.28 10.00 17.50
C SER A 51 1.32 8.97 16.37
N LEU A 52 2.05 9.30 15.30
CA LEU A 52 2.21 8.46 14.13
C LEU A 52 3.66 7.98 14.08
N PHE A 53 3.87 6.67 14.12
CA PHE A 53 5.19 6.06 14.01
C PHE A 53 5.30 5.23 12.74
N VAL A 54 6.48 5.22 12.13
CA VAL A 54 6.80 4.29 11.06
C VAL A 54 7.28 2.99 11.70
N SER A 55 6.62 1.88 11.38
CA SER A 55 6.95 0.54 11.90
C SER A 55 7.11 -0.44 10.74
N PRO A 56 7.97 -1.47 10.87
CA PRO A 56 7.99 -2.60 9.95
C PRO A 56 6.62 -3.30 9.93
N ILE A 57 6.21 -3.80 8.77
CA ILE A 57 4.98 -4.60 8.64
C ILE A 57 5.19 -6.03 9.17
N SER A 58 4.09 -6.68 9.58
CA SER A 58 4.13 -8.10 9.92
C SER A 58 4.24 -8.96 8.66
N LYS A 59 4.68 -10.22 8.84
CA LYS A 59 4.76 -11.18 7.73
C LYS A 59 3.41 -11.39 7.05
N LEU A 60 2.34 -11.56 7.83
CA LEU A 60 0.97 -11.74 7.30
C LEU A 60 0.56 -10.55 6.40
N TYR A 61 0.93 -9.34 6.81
CA TYR A 61 0.63 -8.11 6.08
C TYR A 61 1.45 -8.01 4.79
N ALA A 62 2.72 -8.44 4.82
CA ALA A 62 3.54 -8.56 3.62
C ALA A 62 2.94 -9.57 2.63
N ASP A 63 2.48 -10.72 3.11
CA ASP A 63 1.83 -11.75 2.29
C ASP A 63 0.54 -11.23 1.63
N GLN A 64 -0.24 -10.41 2.35
CA GLN A 64 -1.45 -9.76 1.82
C GLN A 64 -1.12 -8.73 0.72
N ARG A 65 -0.06 -7.92 0.91
CA ARG A 65 0.38 -6.93 -0.07
C ARG A 65 1.02 -7.54 -1.31
N ALA A 66 1.69 -8.68 -1.16
CA ALA A 66 2.20 -9.46 -2.29
C ALA A 66 1.06 -10.06 -3.14
N GLY A 67 -0.16 -10.14 -2.59
CA GLY A 67 -1.44 -10.41 -3.24
C GLY A 67 -1.39 -11.28 -4.49
N HIS A 68 -1.68 -12.58 -4.37
CA HIS A 68 -1.94 -13.57 -5.45
C HIS A 68 -1.24 -13.38 -6.80
N THR A 69 0.01 -12.91 -6.82
CA THR A 69 0.86 -12.97 -8.01
C THR A 69 1.42 -14.40 -8.10
N ALA A 70 0.56 -15.35 -8.46
CA ALA A 70 0.91 -16.68 -8.91
C ALA A 70 0.99 -16.72 -10.45
#